data_AF-A0A5D4JHG3-F1
#
_entry.id   AF-A0A5D4JHG3-F1
#
_cell.length_a   1.000
_cell.length_b   1.000
_cell.length_c   1.000
_cell.angle_alpha   90.00
_cell.angle_beta   90.00
_cell.angle_gamma   90.00
#
_symmetry.space_group_name_H-M   'P 1'
#
loop_
_entity.id
_entity.type
_entity.pdbx_description
1 polymer ?
#
loop_
_entity_poly.entity_id
_entity_poly.type
_entity_poly.pdbx_seq_one_letter_code
_entity_poly.pdbx_strand_id
1 'polypeptide(L)'
;MADPVTTGAERRHNRSVRDRDIESALQRLGNLCSYLQADDDLREVLESDGRLVVDTWTGLAAATGQDDPGGLLPLLDAVDAAGRAAGLDGVTYTTREYRPGPFPPGPREVTGWRCPHRVACGRVELSTDQGVERRCMLTGDAMTWASVSSG
;
A
#
# COMPACT_ATOMS: atom_id res chain seq x y z
N MET A 1 27.82 11.83 -34.13
CA MET A 1 26.40 11.57 -33.79
C MET A 1 26.19 10.09 -34.02
N ALA A 2 26.15 9.29 -32.96
CA ALA A 2 26.02 7.83 -33.04
C ALA A 2 24.75 7.43 -32.31
N ASP A 3 23.86 6.73 -33.03
CA ASP A 3 22.62 6.17 -32.50
C ASP A 3 22.90 5.03 -31.51
N PRO A 4 22.14 4.91 -30.41
CA PRO A 4 22.28 3.78 -29.52
C PRO A 4 21.54 2.57 -30.10
N VAL A 5 22.30 1.55 -30.49
CA VAL A 5 21.80 0.19 -30.74
C VAL A 5 21.35 -0.40 -29.41
N THR A 6 20.12 -0.16 -29.01
CA THR A 6 19.52 -0.85 -27.85
C THR A 6 19.42 -2.34 -28.17
N THR A 7 20.03 -3.17 -27.34
CA THR A 7 20.26 -4.58 -27.63
C THR A 7 18.94 -5.36 -27.49
N GLY A 8 18.70 -6.39 -28.31
CA GLY A 8 17.44 -7.15 -28.29
C GLY A 8 17.08 -7.79 -26.93
N ALA A 9 18.05 -7.94 -26.02
CA ALA A 9 17.85 -8.40 -24.65
C ALA A 9 17.19 -7.34 -23.75
N GLU A 10 17.61 -6.08 -23.85
CA GLU A 10 17.01 -4.95 -23.11
C GLU A 10 15.55 -4.74 -23.53
N ARG A 11 15.24 -4.92 -24.82
CA ARG A 11 13.86 -4.84 -25.32
C ARG A 11 12.95 -5.94 -24.75
N ARG A 12 13.45 -7.17 -24.58
CA ARG A 12 12.66 -8.27 -23.97
C ARG A 12 12.49 -8.08 -22.46
N HIS A 13 13.54 -7.63 -21.77
CA HIS A 13 13.47 -7.33 -20.34
C HIS A 13 12.49 -6.19 -20.05
N ASN A 14 12.56 -5.09 -20.79
CA ASN A 14 11.64 -3.96 -20.64
C ASN A 14 10.18 -4.33 -20.93
N ARG A 15 9.95 -5.26 -21.86
CA ARG A 15 8.60 -5.79 -22.12
C ARG A 15 8.08 -6.60 -20.93
N SER A 16 8.89 -7.51 -20.40
CA SER A 16 8.52 -8.33 -19.24
C SER A 16 8.30 -7.53 -17.95
N VAL A 17 9.07 -6.46 -17.74
CA VAL A 17 8.85 -5.55 -16.60
C VAL A 17 7.53 -4.81 -16.77
N ARG A 18 7.29 -4.21 -17.95
CA ARG A 18 6.03 -3.53 -18.24
C ARG A 18 4.84 -4.46 -18.06
N ASP A 19 4.85 -5.65 -18.65
CA ASP A 19 3.73 -6.60 -18.55
C ASP A 19 3.37 -6.92 -17.08
N ARG A 20 4.36 -7.01 -16.18
CA ARG A 20 4.14 -7.20 -14.73
C ARG A 20 3.55 -5.97 -14.05
N ASP A 21 3.98 -4.77 -14.44
CA ASP A 21 3.44 -3.52 -13.90
C ASP A 21 1.97 -3.33 -14.31
N ILE A 22 1.62 -3.72 -15.54
CA ILE A 22 0.23 -3.72 -16.03
C ILE A 22 -0.63 -4.68 -15.20
N GLU A 23 -0.17 -5.93 -15.05
CA GLU A 23 -0.88 -6.94 -14.26
C GLU A 23 -1.08 -6.48 -12.81
N SER A 24 -0.05 -5.87 -12.21
CA SER A 24 -0.13 -5.30 -10.86
C SER A 24 -1.13 -4.14 -10.78
N ALA A 25 -1.12 -3.20 -11.73
CA ALA A 25 -2.04 -2.07 -11.77
C ALA A 25 -3.49 -2.53 -11.91
N LEU A 26 -3.77 -3.47 -12.80
CA LEU A 26 -5.11 -4.02 -13.01
C LEU A 26 -5.62 -4.80 -11.79
N GLN A 27 -4.75 -5.57 -11.14
CA GLN A 27 -5.11 -6.26 -9.89
C GLN A 27 -5.45 -5.26 -8.78
N ARG A 28 -4.65 -4.20 -8.63
CA ARG A 28 -4.87 -3.14 -7.64
C ARG A 28 -6.18 -2.37 -7.89
N LEU A 29 -6.44 -2.03 -9.14
CA LEU A 29 -7.70 -1.42 -9.57
C LEU A 29 -8.88 -2.34 -9.30
N GLY A 30 -8.75 -3.64 -9.59
CA GLY A 30 -9.77 -4.64 -9.30
C GLY A 30 -10.13 -4.68 -7.82
N ASN A 31 -9.12 -4.69 -6.94
CA ASN A 31 -9.34 -4.66 -5.49
C ASN A 31 -10.06 -3.40 -5.03
N LEU A 32 -9.62 -2.23 -5.52
CA LEU A 32 -10.24 -0.95 -5.20
C LEU A 32 -11.73 -0.95 -5.60
N CYS A 33 -12.05 -1.41 -6.81
CA CYS A 33 -13.42 -1.54 -7.27
C CYS A 33 -14.24 -2.50 -6.40
N SER A 34 -13.67 -3.64 -6.00
CA SER A 34 -14.35 -4.59 -5.11
C SER A 34 -14.64 -3.98 -3.73
N TYR A 35 -13.70 -3.23 -3.16
CA TYR A 35 -13.92 -2.59 -1.85
C TYR A 35 -14.93 -1.45 -1.93
N LEU A 36 -14.88 -0.62 -2.98
CA LEU A 36 -15.88 0.43 -3.20
C LEU A 36 -17.28 -0.12 -3.46
N GLN A 37 -17.42 -1.34 -3.98
CA GLN A 37 -18.72 -2.00 -4.11
C GLN A 37 -19.22 -2.63 -2.81
N ALA A 38 -18.31 -2.98 -1.90
CA ALA A 38 -18.63 -3.65 -0.65
C ALA A 38 -18.87 -2.69 0.52
N ASP A 39 -18.29 -1.49 0.46
CA ASP A 39 -18.33 -0.49 1.52
C ASP A 39 -18.55 0.91 0.92
N ASP A 40 -19.78 1.42 1.08
CA ASP A 40 -20.18 2.75 0.58
C ASP A 40 -19.45 3.89 1.33
N ASP A 41 -19.02 3.65 2.58
CA ASP A 41 -18.35 4.65 3.41
C ASP A 41 -16.87 4.82 3.02
N LEU A 42 -16.26 3.80 2.37
CA LEU A 42 -14.86 3.86 1.94
C LEU A 42 -14.59 5.06 1.04
N ARG A 43 -15.52 5.37 0.13
CA ARG A 43 -15.39 6.52 -0.75
C ARG A 43 -15.37 7.82 0.03
N GLU A 44 -16.31 7.98 0.96
CA GLU A 44 -16.40 9.18 1.81
C GLU A 44 -15.15 9.35 2.68
N VAL A 45 -14.62 8.25 3.23
CA VAL A 45 -13.39 8.25 4.03
C VAL A 45 -12.18 8.69 3.19
N LEU A 46 -12.06 8.20 1.96
CA LEU A 46 -10.97 8.59 1.04
C LEU A 46 -11.08 10.06 0.59
N GLU A 47 -12.30 10.58 0.40
CA GLU A 47 -12.56 11.97 -0.01
C GLU A 47 -12.52 12.96 1.18
N SER A 48 -12.67 12.48 2.42
CA SER A 48 -12.69 13.31 3.63
C SER A 48 -11.45 14.20 3.76
N ASP A 49 -11.64 15.42 4.26
CA ASP A 49 -10.59 16.45 4.41
C ASP A 49 -9.78 16.75 3.12
N GLY A 50 -10.30 16.41 1.93
CA GLY A 50 -9.60 16.61 0.66
C GLY A 50 -8.40 15.67 0.46
N ARG A 51 -8.35 14.54 1.17
CA ARG A 51 -7.25 13.56 1.10
C ARG A 51 -7.13 12.93 -0.29
N LEU A 52 -8.25 12.77 -0.98
CA LEU A 52 -8.30 12.39 -2.37
C LEU A 52 -9.13 13.42 -3.15
N VAL A 53 -8.51 14.03 -4.16
CA VAL A 53 -9.19 15.02 -5.01
C VAL A 53 -10.06 14.34 -6.05
N VAL A 54 -11.16 15.00 -6.44
CA VAL A 54 -12.09 14.53 -7.49
C VAL A 54 -11.34 14.20 -8.78
N ASP A 55 -10.31 14.98 -9.11
CA ASP A 55 -9.45 14.77 -10.28
C ASP A 55 -8.74 13.41 -10.27
N THR A 56 -8.47 12.82 -9.10
CA THR A 56 -7.88 11.47 -9.00
C THR A 56 -8.85 10.40 -9.49
N TRP A 57 -10.15 10.52 -9.16
CA TRP A 57 -11.17 9.60 -9.65
C TRP A 57 -11.37 9.71 -11.16
N THR A 58 -11.44 10.95 -11.66
CA THR A 58 -11.51 11.20 -13.10
C THR A 58 -10.28 10.69 -13.83
N GLY A 59 -9.10 10.86 -13.24
CA GLY A 59 -7.83 10.31 -13.73
C GLY A 59 -7.86 8.78 -13.79
N LEU A 60 -8.36 8.10 -12.75
CA LEU A 60 -8.46 6.64 -12.72
C LEU A 60 -9.39 6.12 -13.81
N ALA A 61 -10.55 6.76 -14.00
CA ALA A 61 -11.48 6.43 -15.07
C ALA A 61 -10.87 6.63 -16.46
N ALA A 62 -10.16 7.75 -16.67
CA ALA A 62 -9.51 8.07 -17.93
C ALA A 62 -8.36 7.09 -18.26
N ALA A 63 -7.49 6.82 -17.29
CA ALA A 63 -6.35 5.91 -17.46
C ALA A 63 -6.81 4.46 -17.72
N THR A 64 -7.92 4.04 -17.11
CA THR A 64 -8.55 2.74 -17.40
C THR A 64 -9.13 2.69 -18.82
N GLY A 65 -9.80 3.76 -19.27
CA GLY A 65 -10.39 3.83 -20.61
C GLY A 65 -9.38 3.93 -21.75
N GLN A 66 -8.15 4.38 -21.46
CA GLN A 66 -7.06 4.54 -22.43
C GLN A 66 -6.08 3.37 -22.45
N ASP A 67 -6.29 2.35 -21.60
CA ASP A 67 -5.34 1.27 -21.37
C ASP A 67 -3.92 1.81 -21.08
N ASP A 68 -3.85 2.84 -20.22
CA ASP A 68 -2.61 3.50 -19.79
C ASP A 68 -2.21 3.05 -18.36
N PRO A 69 -1.55 1.90 -18.22
CA PRO A 69 -1.07 1.39 -16.94
C PRO A 69 0.02 2.27 -16.32
N GLY A 70 0.73 3.06 -17.13
CA GLY A 70 1.71 4.03 -16.64
C GLY A 70 1.06 5.19 -15.91
N GLY A 71 -0.14 5.61 -16.36
CA GLY A 71 -0.98 6.59 -15.68
C GLY A 71 -1.73 6.04 -14.46
N LEU A 72 -2.06 4.74 -14.46
CA LEU A 72 -2.82 4.10 -13.38
C LEU A 72 -2.05 4.00 -12.05
N LEU A 73 -0.79 3.57 -12.07
CA LEU A 73 -0.03 3.30 -10.85
C LEU A 73 0.10 4.54 -9.92
N PRO A 74 0.47 5.74 -10.41
CA PRO A 74 0.55 6.92 -9.56
C PRO A 74 -0.79 7.31 -8.93
N LEU A 75 -1.90 7.07 -9.62
CA LEU A 75 -3.24 7.36 -9.11
C LEU A 75 -3.67 6.36 -8.04
N LEU A 76 -3.34 5.08 -8.22
CA LEU A 76 -3.55 4.04 -7.21
C LEU A 76 -2.67 4.27 -5.97
N ASP A 77 -1.44 4.76 -6.15
CA ASP A 77 -0.56 5.16 -5.05
C ASP A 77 -1.13 6.36 -4.28
N ALA A 78 -1.76 7.32 -4.97
CA ALA A 78 -2.45 8.43 -4.33
C ALA A 78 -3.65 7.96 -3.49
N VAL A 79 -4.40 6.96 -3.97
CA VAL A 79 -5.48 6.31 -3.20
C VAL A 79 -4.95 5.65 -1.94
N ASP A 80 -3.86 4.89 -2.03
CA ASP A 80 -3.25 4.25 -0.85
C ASP A 80 -2.67 5.29 0.13
N ALA A 81 -2.15 6.41 -0.36
CA ALA A 81 -1.68 7.51 0.48
C ALA A 81 -2.83 8.19 1.24
N ALA A 82 -3.95 8.45 0.57
CA ALA A 82 -5.17 8.97 1.19
C ALA A 82 -5.73 8.00 2.23
N GLY A 83 -5.79 6.71 1.89
CA GLY A 83 -6.13 5.64 2.80
C GLY A 83 -5.23 5.65 4.04
N ARG A 84 -3.91 5.72 3.86
CA ARG A 84 -2.95 5.74 4.98
C ARG A 84 -3.15 6.95 5.88
N ALA A 85 -3.42 8.12 5.32
CA ALA A 85 -3.76 9.30 6.10
C ALA A 85 -5.03 9.09 6.93
N ALA A 86 -5.99 8.32 6.42
CA ALA A 86 -7.21 7.88 7.11
C ALA A 86 -7.01 6.65 8.03
N GLY A 87 -5.78 6.17 8.20
CA GLY A 87 -5.49 4.99 9.02
C GLY A 87 -5.76 3.65 8.32
N LEU A 88 -6.04 3.65 7.03
CA LEU A 88 -6.23 2.47 6.17
C LEU A 88 -4.89 2.12 5.50
N ASP A 89 -4.37 0.91 5.67
CA ASP A 89 -3.12 0.48 5.01
C ASP A 89 -3.41 -0.51 3.89
N GLY A 90 -3.03 -0.15 2.66
CA GLY A 90 -3.06 -1.04 1.50
C GLY A 90 -4.45 -1.24 0.90
N VAL A 91 -5.24 -0.17 0.75
CA VAL A 91 -6.59 -0.19 0.15
C VAL A 91 -6.59 -0.87 -1.22
N THR A 92 -5.54 -0.68 -2.02
CA THR A 92 -5.45 -1.30 -3.35
C THR A 92 -4.66 -2.62 -3.38
N TYR A 93 -3.99 -3.02 -2.28
CA TYR A 93 -3.12 -4.19 -2.24
C TYR A 93 -3.80 -5.42 -1.60
N THR A 94 -3.68 -6.60 -2.24
CA THR A 94 -4.32 -7.86 -1.80
C THR A 94 -3.81 -8.42 -0.46
N THR A 95 -2.67 -7.95 0.03
CA THR A 95 -2.07 -8.51 1.27
C THR A 95 -2.81 -8.13 2.55
N ARG A 96 -3.82 -7.24 2.47
CA ARG A 96 -4.59 -6.77 3.63
C ARG A 96 -6.06 -6.60 3.27
N GLU A 97 -6.89 -7.54 3.71
CA GLU A 97 -8.34 -7.37 3.67
C GLU A 97 -8.77 -6.25 4.61
N TYR A 98 -9.65 -5.37 4.15
CA TYR A 98 -10.50 -4.60 5.04
C TYR A 98 -11.36 -5.58 5.85
N ARG A 99 -11.03 -5.75 7.13
CA ARG A 99 -11.89 -6.38 8.13
C ARG A 99 -12.14 -5.40 9.25
N PRO A 100 -13.36 -4.89 9.41
CA PRO A 100 -13.79 -4.33 10.68
C PRO A 100 -13.49 -5.40 11.74
N GLY A 101 -12.63 -5.08 12.71
CA GLY A 101 -12.29 -6.04 13.76
C GLY A 101 -13.57 -6.52 14.47
N PRO A 102 -13.64 -7.79 14.92
CA PRO A 102 -14.85 -8.39 15.51
C PRO A 102 -15.26 -7.79 16.87
N PHE A 103 -14.68 -6.66 17.24
CA PHE A 103 -14.77 -6.07 18.57
C PHE A 103 -15.70 -4.85 18.54
N PRO A 104 -16.51 -4.67 19.60
CA PRO A 104 -17.41 -3.52 19.70
C PRO A 104 -16.64 -2.20 19.64
N PRO A 105 -17.29 -1.09 19.25
CA PRO A 105 -16.71 0.23 19.34
C PRO A 105 -16.25 0.52 20.77
N GLY A 106 -15.00 0.97 20.92
CA GLY A 106 -14.37 1.20 22.22
C GLY A 106 -12.84 1.28 22.12
N PRO A 107 -12.16 1.73 23.19
CA PRO A 107 -10.72 1.84 23.21
C PRO A 107 -10.05 0.47 23.03
N ARG A 108 -9.10 0.39 22.11
CA ARG A 108 -8.40 -0.84 21.73
C ARG A 108 -6.97 -0.77 22.22
N GLU A 109 -6.55 -1.78 22.96
CA GLU A 109 -5.14 -1.93 23.33
C GLU A 109 -4.41 -2.79 22.28
N VAL A 110 -3.40 -2.21 21.64
CA VAL A 110 -2.48 -2.92 20.75
C VAL A 110 -1.13 -3.01 21.46
N THR A 111 -0.68 -4.24 21.70
CA THR A 111 0.65 -4.50 22.27
C THR A 111 1.60 -5.05 21.20
N GLY A 112 2.86 -4.66 21.26
CA GLY A 112 3.87 -5.16 20.33
C GLY A 112 5.25 -4.57 20.54
N TRP A 113 6.24 -5.15 19.86
CA TRP A 113 7.61 -4.65 19.87
C TRP A 113 7.75 -3.41 19.00
N ARG A 114 8.27 -2.34 19.58
CA ARG A 114 8.54 -1.07 18.90
C ARG A 114 9.98 -1.05 18.38
N CYS A 115 10.14 -0.65 17.12
CA CYS A 115 11.45 -0.39 16.53
C CYS A 115 12.14 0.80 17.24
N PRO A 116 13.44 0.71 17.59
CA PRO A 116 14.17 1.82 18.20
C PRO A 116 14.43 2.98 17.23
N HIS A 117 14.35 2.74 15.92
CA HIS A 117 14.61 3.74 14.88
C HIS A 117 13.36 4.57 14.56
N ARG A 118 13.55 5.89 14.39
CA ARG A 118 12.46 6.83 14.05
C ARG A 118 11.99 6.74 12.60
N VAL A 119 12.84 6.26 11.71
CA VAL A 119 12.54 6.13 10.28
C VAL A 119 12.06 4.71 10.01
N ALA A 120 10.94 4.58 9.32
CA ALA A 120 10.44 3.28 8.90
C ALA A 120 11.46 2.62 7.95
N CYS A 121 11.98 1.47 8.36
CA CYS A 121 12.73 0.60 7.45
C CYS A 121 11.77 -0.29 6.67
N GLY A 122 12.18 -0.76 5.49
CA GLY A 122 11.43 -1.79 4.75
C GLY A 122 11.05 -2.96 5.65
N ARG A 123 9.84 -3.51 5.48
CA ARG A 123 9.34 -4.61 6.31
C ARG A 123 10.25 -5.83 6.17
N VAL A 124 10.80 -6.29 7.29
CA VAL A 124 11.45 -7.60 7.41
C VAL A 124 10.46 -8.50 8.14
N GLU A 125 10.13 -9.66 7.57
CA GLU A 125 9.36 -10.67 8.27
C GLU A 125 10.17 -11.19 9.46
N LEU A 126 9.66 -10.93 10.66
CA LEU A 126 10.27 -11.46 11.88
C LEU A 126 9.84 -12.92 11.99
N SER A 127 10.79 -13.85 11.84
CA SER A 127 10.54 -15.25 12.18
C SER A 127 10.05 -15.35 13.63
N THR A 128 9.10 -16.24 13.86
CA THR A 128 8.27 -16.26 15.07
C THR A 128 9.05 -16.59 16.35
N ASP A 129 10.32 -16.98 16.29
CA ASP A 129 10.98 -17.64 17.42
C ASP A 129 12.43 -17.18 17.66
N GLN A 130 12.61 -15.98 18.25
CA GLN A 130 13.94 -15.51 18.68
C GLN A 130 13.88 -14.85 20.07
N GLY A 131 13.68 -15.68 21.10
CA GLY A 131 14.02 -15.35 22.50
C GLY A 131 13.25 -14.21 23.18
N VAL A 132 13.71 -13.87 24.40
CA VAL A 132 13.09 -12.88 25.30
C VAL A 132 13.45 -11.43 24.92
N GLU A 133 14.54 -11.22 24.18
CA GLU A 133 15.01 -9.90 23.75
C GLU A 133 14.93 -9.77 22.22
N ARG A 134 13.89 -9.08 21.71
CA ARG A 134 13.78 -8.81 20.28
C ARG A 134 14.68 -7.65 19.88
N ARG A 135 15.39 -7.82 18.77
CA ARG A 135 16.34 -6.85 18.22
C ARG A 135 15.93 -6.44 16.81
N CYS A 136 16.27 -5.23 16.41
CA CYS A 136 16.11 -4.77 15.04
C CYS A 136 16.98 -5.60 14.10
N MET A 137 16.39 -6.23 13.07
CA MET A 137 17.14 -7.10 12.13
C MET A 137 18.20 -6.36 11.32
N LEU A 138 18.08 -5.04 11.16
CA LEU A 138 19.01 -4.23 10.36
C LEU A 138 20.22 -3.73 11.17
N THR A 139 20.04 -3.51 12.47
CA THR A 139 21.04 -2.82 13.32
C THR A 139 21.46 -3.64 14.54
N GLY A 140 20.69 -4.65 14.94
CA GLY A 140 20.92 -5.43 16.16
C GLY A 140 20.49 -4.70 17.45
N ASP A 141 19.92 -3.49 17.33
CA ASP A 141 19.48 -2.68 18.47
C ASP A 141 18.29 -3.31 19.19
N ALA A 142 18.27 -3.21 20.52
CA ALA A 142 17.18 -3.74 21.33
C ALA A 142 15.86 -3.02 21.03
N MET A 143 14.80 -3.81 20.82
CA MET A 143 13.43 -3.32 20.70
C MET A 143 12.80 -3.20 22.09
N THR A 144 11.81 -2.34 22.22
CA THR A 144 11.07 -2.15 23.48
C THR A 144 9.63 -2.62 23.30
N TRP A 145 9.09 -3.32 24.30
CA TRP A 145 7.66 -3.64 24.32
C TRP A 145 6.85 -2.36 24.51
N ALA A 146 5.86 -2.13 23.66
CA ALA A 146 4.97 -0.99 23.73
C ALA A 146 3.52 -1.47 23.78
N SER A 147 2.71 -0.75 24.55
CA SER A 147 1.26 -0.84 24.51
C SER A 147 0.70 0.51 24.08
N VAL A 148 -0.23 0.50 23.12
CA VAL A 148 -0.92 1.70 22.64
C VAL A 148 -2.41 1.44 22.73
N SER A 149 -3.10 2.28 23.50
CA SER A 149 -4.56 2.28 23.56
C SER A 149 -5.11 3.33 22.59
N SER A 150 -6.04 2.96 21.71
CA SER A 150 -6.82 3.94 20.94
C SER A 150 -7.77 4.64 21.90
N GLY A 151 -7.66 5.97 22.03
CA GLY A 151 -8.61 6.81 22.76
C GLY A 151 -9.84 7.13 21.93
#